data_AF-A0A7X8HTM0-F1
#
_entry.id   AF-A0A7X8HTM0-F1
#
_cell.length_a   1.000
_cell.length_b   1.000
_cell.length_c   1.000
_cell.angle_alpha   90.00
_cell.angle_beta   90.00
_cell.angle_gamma   90.00
#
_symmetry.space_group_name_H-M   'P 1'
#
loop_
_entity.id
_entity.type
_entity.pdbx_description
1 polymer ?
#
loop_
_entity_poly.entity_id
_entity_poly.type
_entity_poly.pdbx_seq_one_letter_code
_entity_poly.pdbx_strand_id
1 'polypeptide(L)'
;MRRKRFWTILLALLFIYGFISIQFMAAELNGYKKVTENEYLVLYLNYDTTELAVQVKESGDIWFSNPPGREKGEKVARGSDKDALNAQFSLSYYLPGNRQMFMNNYSDSVQYRQFEVKAIDNGVSIDYVVGQEWKKEDYIPLIIDKKSMEEKVLKNLSAEEQEFLLSQYHLFTLEPLEPADK
;
A
#
# COMPACT_ATOMS: atom_id res chain seq x y z
N MET A 1 -47.37 17.09 -32.16
CA MET A 1 -46.05 17.61 -31.70
C MET A 1 -45.74 17.37 -30.21
N ARG A 2 -46.70 17.41 -29.28
CA ARG A 2 -46.46 17.21 -27.84
C ARG A 2 -45.89 15.83 -27.44
N ARG A 3 -46.34 14.75 -28.09
CA ARG A 3 -45.96 13.37 -27.75
C ARG A 3 -44.50 13.02 -28.08
N LYS A 4 -43.97 13.54 -29.20
CA LYS A 4 -42.55 13.38 -29.57
C LYS A 4 -41.62 14.18 -28.65
N ARG A 5 -42.00 15.41 -28.29
CA ARG A 5 -41.27 16.26 -27.32
C ARG A 5 -41.22 15.66 -25.91
N PHE A 6 -42.31 14.99 -25.48
CA PHE A 6 -42.36 14.30 -24.20
C PHE A 6 -41.40 13.10 -24.16
N TRP A 7 -41.37 12.28 -25.22
CA TRP A 7 -40.46 11.14 -25.31
C TRP A 7 -38.99 11.54 -25.41
N THR A 8 -38.65 12.65 -26.08
CA THR A 8 -37.28 13.16 -26.11
C THR A 8 -36.81 13.67 -24.74
N ILE A 9 -37.69 14.28 -23.94
CA ILE A 9 -37.35 14.72 -22.57
C ILE A 9 -37.19 13.52 -21.64
N LEU A 10 -38.07 12.51 -21.76
CA LEU A 10 -37.97 11.28 -20.98
C LEU A 10 -36.66 10.51 -21.27
N LEU A 11 -36.29 10.40 -22.56
CA LEU A 11 -35.02 9.80 -22.98
C LEU A 11 -33.81 10.59 -22.45
N ALA A 12 -33.87 11.93 -22.47
CA ALA A 12 -32.80 12.76 -21.92
C ALA A 12 -32.65 12.57 -20.39
N LEU A 13 -33.75 12.49 -19.65
CA LEU A 13 -33.72 12.23 -18.20
C LEU A 13 -33.20 10.84 -17.87
N LEU A 14 -33.56 9.81 -18.64
CA LEU A 14 -33.01 8.45 -18.50
C LEU A 14 -31.50 8.41 -18.81
N PHE A 15 -31.06 9.13 -19.85
CA PHE A 15 -29.64 9.26 -20.17
C PHE A 15 -28.87 9.99 -19.07
N ILE A 16 -29.40 11.09 -18.55
CA ILE A 16 -28.80 11.85 -17.45
C ILE A 16 -28.71 10.98 -16.18
N TYR A 17 -29.77 10.24 -15.85
CA TYR A 17 -29.78 9.36 -14.69
C TYR A 17 -28.75 8.23 -14.83
N GLY A 18 -28.70 7.57 -15.99
CA GLY A 18 -27.68 6.56 -16.28
C GLY A 18 -26.25 7.12 -16.21
N PHE A 19 -26.02 8.33 -16.70
CA PHE A 19 -24.71 8.99 -16.64
C PHE A 19 -24.29 9.32 -15.20
N ILE A 20 -25.21 9.81 -14.37
CA ILE A 20 -24.95 10.13 -12.95
C ILE A 20 -24.64 8.86 -12.17
N SER A 21 -25.41 7.78 -12.36
CA SER A 21 -25.17 6.50 -11.70
C SER A 21 -23.78 5.91 -12.04
N ILE A 22 -23.36 5.98 -13.31
CA ILE A 22 -22.05 5.50 -13.75
C ILE A 22 -20.92 6.33 -13.11
N GLN A 23 -21.07 7.66 -13.05
CA GLN A 23 -20.06 8.53 -12.42
C GLN A 23 -19.93 8.28 -10.91
N PHE A 24 -21.04 8.03 -10.21
CA PHE A 24 -21.03 7.76 -8.78
C PHE A 24 -20.28 6.45 -8.45
N MET A 25 -20.57 5.37 -9.19
CA MET A 25 -19.88 4.08 -9.07
C MET A 25 -18.37 4.19 -9.40
N ALA A 26 -18.03 4.94 -10.46
CA ALA A 26 -16.63 5.16 -10.84
C ALA A 26 -15.85 5.98 -9.78
N ALA A 27 -16.53 6.87 -9.06
CA ALA A 27 -15.92 7.65 -7.98
C ALA A 27 -15.66 6.81 -6.72
N GLU A 28 -16.53 5.84 -6.41
CA GLU A 28 -16.39 4.98 -5.23
C GLU A 28 -15.30 3.90 -5.39
N LEU A 29 -15.09 3.38 -6.60
CA LEU A 29 -14.03 2.40 -6.90
C LEU A 29 -12.72 3.05 -7.38
N ASN A 30 -12.49 4.33 -7.09
CA ASN A 30 -11.24 4.98 -7.51
C ASN A 30 -10.02 4.29 -6.86
N GLY A 31 -9.04 3.92 -7.69
CA GLY A 31 -7.85 3.15 -7.27
C GLY A 31 -8.07 1.64 -7.14
N TYR A 32 -9.30 1.16 -7.20
CA TYR A 32 -9.61 -0.27 -7.19
C TYR A 32 -9.52 -0.89 -8.58
N LYS A 33 -9.04 -2.12 -8.65
CA LYS A 33 -8.98 -2.93 -9.87
C LYS A 33 -9.71 -4.25 -9.64
N LYS A 34 -10.47 -4.69 -10.63
CA LYS A 34 -11.15 -6.00 -10.60
C LYS A 34 -10.10 -7.12 -10.51
N VAL A 35 -10.28 -8.01 -9.55
CA VAL A 35 -9.45 -9.21 -9.33
C VAL A 35 -10.11 -10.41 -10.00
N THR A 36 -11.36 -10.68 -9.66
CA THR A 36 -12.13 -11.82 -10.18
C THR A 36 -13.62 -11.56 -10.10
N GLU A 37 -14.43 -12.43 -10.70
CA GLU A 37 -15.88 -12.41 -10.56
C GLU A 37 -16.46 -13.83 -10.66
N ASN A 38 -17.65 -14.01 -10.10
CA ASN A 38 -18.49 -15.19 -10.33
C ASN A 38 -19.88 -14.77 -10.84
N GLU A 39 -20.87 -15.66 -10.81
CA GLU A 39 -22.25 -15.36 -11.24
C GLU A 39 -22.88 -14.19 -10.45
N TYR A 40 -22.50 -14.00 -9.19
CA TYR A 40 -23.17 -13.09 -8.26
C TYR A 40 -22.33 -11.86 -7.86
N LEU A 41 -21.01 -11.99 -7.83
CA LEU A 41 -20.11 -11.03 -7.19
C LEU A 41 -18.92 -10.66 -8.09
N VAL A 42 -18.42 -9.43 -7.91
CA VAL A 42 -17.13 -8.98 -8.45
C VAL A 42 -16.23 -8.56 -7.29
N LEU A 43 -15.03 -9.14 -7.21
CA LEU A 43 -14.01 -8.76 -6.23
C LEU A 43 -13.08 -7.72 -6.85
N TYR A 44 -12.84 -6.65 -6.11
CA TYR A 44 -11.89 -5.58 -6.44
C TYR A 44 -10.83 -5.44 -5.34
N LEU A 45 -9.64 -5.00 -5.74
CA LEU A 45 -8.51 -4.72 -4.85
C LEU A 45 -7.88 -3.37 -5.22
N ASN A 46 -7.61 -2.56 -4.21
CA ASN A 46 -6.69 -1.43 -4.33
C ASN A 46 -5.26 -1.95 -4.12
N TYR A 47 -4.44 -1.96 -5.19
CA TYR A 47 -3.09 -2.52 -5.15
C TYR A 47 -2.09 -1.66 -4.38
N ASP A 48 -2.42 -0.40 -4.10
CA ASP A 48 -1.57 0.51 -3.34
C ASP A 48 -1.87 0.45 -1.84
N THR A 49 -3.12 0.16 -1.46
CA THR A 49 -3.56 0.19 -0.05
C THR A 49 -4.00 -1.16 0.51
N THR A 50 -4.06 -2.20 -0.33
CA THR A 50 -4.55 -3.56 0.01
C THR A 50 -6.02 -3.63 0.42
N GLU A 51 -6.79 -2.55 0.22
CA GLU A 51 -8.23 -2.53 0.50
C GLU A 51 -9.03 -3.33 -0.53
N LEU A 52 -10.09 -3.97 -0.05
CA LEU A 52 -10.97 -4.81 -0.85
C LEU A 52 -12.33 -4.14 -1.04
N ALA A 53 -12.94 -4.37 -2.19
CA ALA A 53 -14.33 -4.06 -2.42
C ALA A 53 -15.03 -5.24 -3.12
N VAL A 54 -16.26 -5.53 -2.74
CA VAL A 54 -17.09 -6.58 -3.34
C VAL A 54 -18.36 -5.95 -3.87
N GLN A 55 -18.61 -6.11 -5.17
CA GLN A 55 -19.84 -5.66 -5.79
C GLN A 55 -20.82 -6.82 -5.94
N VAL A 56 -22.06 -6.62 -5.53
CA VAL A 56 -23.20 -7.50 -5.82
C VAL A 56 -23.73 -7.17 -7.21
N LYS A 57 -23.70 -8.12 -8.15
CA LYS A 57 -24.07 -7.88 -9.56
C LYS A 57 -25.55 -7.55 -9.74
N GLU A 58 -26.42 -8.17 -8.93
CA GLU A 58 -27.87 -8.00 -9.04
C GLU A 58 -28.32 -6.60 -8.62
N SER A 59 -27.90 -6.14 -7.44
CA SER A 59 -28.29 -4.83 -6.90
C SER A 59 -27.36 -3.70 -7.34
N GLY A 60 -26.13 -4.02 -7.71
CA GLY A 60 -25.06 -3.05 -7.95
C GLY A 60 -24.35 -2.56 -6.68
N ASP A 61 -24.80 -2.96 -5.49
CA ASP A 61 -24.24 -2.51 -4.21
C ASP A 61 -22.76 -2.89 -4.07
N ILE A 62 -21.96 -2.02 -3.45
CA ILE A 62 -20.54 -2.23 -3.22
C ILE A 62 -20.24 -2.22 -1.73
N TRP A 63 -19.59 -3.26 -1.26
CA TRP A 63 -19.18 -3.45 0.12
C TRP A 63 -17.68 -3.27 0.20
N PHE A 64 -17.24 -2.31 1.01
CA PHE A 64 -15.83 -1.97 1.18
C PHE A 64 -15.29 -2.59 2.47
N SER A 65 -14.04 -3.06 2.44
CA SER A 65 -13.34 -3.50 3.65
C SER A 65 -13.12 -2.33 4.63
N ASN A 66 -13.00 -1.10 4.09
CA ASN A 66 -12.72 0.11 4.85
C ASN A 66 -13.71 1.22 4.49
N PRO A 67 -14.06 2.13 5.43
CA PRO A 67 -15.08 3.15 5.19
C PRO A 67 -14.74 4.07 4.01
N PRO A 68 -15.50 4.07 2.90
CA PRO A 68 -15.19 4.90 1.75
C PRO A 68 -15.34 6.39 2.09
N GLY A 69 -14.53 7.25 1.46
CA GLY A 69 -14.61 8.70 1.67
C GLY A 69 -14.20 9.20 3.07
N ARG A 70 -13.61 8.34 3.92
CA ARG A 70 -13.17 8.68 5.28
C ARG A 70 -12.25 9.90 5.36
N GLU A 71 -11.44 10.17 4.35
CA GLU A 71 -10.58 11.38 4.34
C GLU A 71 -11.37 12.70 4.38
N LYS A 72 -12.61 12.70 3.89
CA LYS A 72 -13.50 13.89 3.91
C LYS A 72 -14.58 13.78 4.99
N GLY A 73 -15.05 12.56 5.25
CA GLY A 73 -16.20 12.29 6.13
C GLY A 73 -15.83 12.15 7.61
N GLU A 74 -14.65 11.64 7.91
CA GLU A 74 -14.23 11.38 9.29
C GLU A 74 -13.82 12.67 10.00
N LYS A 75 -14.49 12.99 11.10
CA LYS A 75 -14.29 14.24 11.85
C LYS A 75 -13.92 14.03 13.31
N VAL A 76 -13.97 12.81 13.83
CA VAL A 76 -13.77 12.47 15.24
C VAL A 76 -12.43 11.77 15.47
N ALA A 77 -12.11 10.71 14.72
CA ALA A 77 -10.89 9.92 14.90
C ALA A 77 -9.62 10.74 14.66
N ARG A 78 -8.56 10.50 15.44
CA ARG A 78 -7.27 11.23 15.38
C ARG A 78 -6.10 10.27 15.56
N GLY A 79 -4.93 10.66 15.03
CA GLY A 79 -3.69 9.89 15.15
C GLY A 79 -3.89 8.42 14.77
N SER A 80 -3.41 7.51 15.63
CA SER A 80 -3.49 6.06 15.43
C SER A 80 -4.92 5.54 15.21
N ASP A 81 -5.93 6.17 15.81
CA ASP A 81 -7.34 5.77 15.61
C ASP A 81 -7.82 6.09 14.20
N LYS A 82 -7.35 7.20 13.62
CA LYS A 82 -7.63 7.54 12.22
C LYS A 82 -6.87 6.60 11.28
N ASP A 83 -5.62 6.28 11.60
CA ASP A 83 -4.81 5.35 10.80
C ASP A 83 -5.42 3.95 10.78
N ALA A 84 -6.00 3.51 11.91
CA ALA A 84 -6.69 2.22 12.00
C ALA A 84 -7.88 2.09 11.02
N LEU A 85 -8.51 3.19 10.60
CA LEU A 85 -9.58 3.16 9.59
C LEU A 85 -9.08 2.75 8.19
N ASN A 86 -7.76 2.83 7.95
CA ASN A 86 -7.13 2.38 6.71
C ASN A 86 -6.59 0.94 6.79
N ALA A 87 -6.63 0.31 7.96
CA ALA A 87 -6.09 -1.03 8.16
C ALA A 87 -7.09 -2.13 7.73
N GLN A 88 -6.57 -3.22 7.17
CA GLN A 88 -7.29 -4.49 6.99
C GLN A 88 -7.28 -5.31 8.28
N PHE A 89 -6.20 -5.24 9.05
CA PHE A 89 -6.06 -5.95 10.31
C PHE A 89 -5.23 -5.17 11.32
N SER A 90 -5.46 -5.45 12.59
CA SER A 90 -4.66 -4.96 13.70
C SER A 90 -4.18 -6.12 14.57
N LEU A 91 -3.03 -5.93 15.20
CA LEU A 91 -2.37 -6.87 16.10
C LEU A 91 -2.20 -6.20 17.46
N SER A 92 -2.48 -6.94 18.53
CA SER A 92 -2.09 -6.55 19.87
C SER A 92 -1.24 -7.65 20.50
N TYR A 93 -0.12 -7.26 21.09
CA TYR A 93 0.85 -8.18 21.66
C TYR A 93 1.53 -7.58 22.88
N TYR A 94 2.17 -8.41 23.70
CA TYR A 94 2.84 -7.97 24.93
C TYR A 94 4.35 -8.13 24.83
N LEU A 95 5.07 -7.09 25.23
CA LEU A 95 6.52 -7.12 25.47
C LEU A 95 6.82 -7.59 26.90
N PRO A 96 8.07 -8.02 27.20
CA PRO A 96 8.51 -8.24 28.57
C PRO A 96 8.19 -7.04 29.48
N GLY A 97 7.74 -7.33 30.69
CA GLY A 97 7.22 -6.31 31.61
C GLY A 97 5.73 -5.97 31.40
N ASN A 98 4.96 -6.85 30.74
CA ASN A 98 3.52 -6.73 30.54
C ASN A 98 3.08 -5.43 29.84
N ARG A 99 3.91 -4.95 28.91
CA ARG A 99 3.62 -3.75 28.12
C ARG A 99 2.89 -4.14 26.85
N GLN A 100 1.64 -3.71 26.73
CA GLN A 100 0.83 -3.95 25.55
C GLN A 100 1.28 -3.03 24.41
N MET A 101 1.40 -3.61 23.22
CA MET A 101 1.72 -2.94 21.98
C MET A 101 0.59 -3.16 20.97
N PHE A 102 0.48 -2.24 20.03
CA PHE A 102 -0.49 -2.29 18.93
C PHE A 102 0.23 -2.04 17.61
N MET A 103 -0.13 -2.82 16.59
CA MET A 103 0.31 -2.66 15.20
C MET A 103 -0.89 -2.83 14.29
N ASN A 104 -0.82 -2.30 13.07
CA ASN A 104 -1.79 -2.56 12.02
C ASN A 104 -1.12 -2.54 10.65
N ASN A 105 -1.70 -3.23 9.67
CA ASN A 105 -1.04 -3.35 8.37
C ASN A 105 -0.93 -2.02 7.62
N TYR A 106 -1.75 -1.01 7.94
CA TYR A 106 -1.64 0.29 7.29
C TYR A 106 -0.35 1.00 7.71
N SER A 107 -0.19 1.30 9.01
CA SER A 107 1.00 2.00 9.52
C SER A 107 2.26 1.14 9.48
N ASP A 108 2.11 -0.17 9.65
CA ASP A 108 3.23 -1.08 9.88
C ASP A 108 3.56 -1.97 8.67
N SER A 109 2.89 -1.78 7.51
CA SER A 109 3.25 -2.49 6.27
C SER A 109 3.03 -1.64 5.02
N VAL A 110 1.81 -1.14 4.81
CA VAL A 110 1.39 -0.41 3.59
C VAL A 110 2.17 0.90 3.46
N GLN A 111 2.31 1.68 4.53
CA GLN A 111 3.09 2.92 4.52
C GLN A 111 4.56 2.70 4.16
N TYR A 112 5.11 1.52 4.47
CA TYR A 112 6.47 1.12 4.10
C TYR A 112 6.55 0.38 2.76
N ARG A 113 5.42 0.15 2.07
CA ARG A 113 5.32 -0.68 0.86
C ARG A 113 5.88 -2.09 1.03
N GLN A 114 5.70 -2.65 2.22
CA GLN A 114 6.21 -3.96 2.61
C GLN A 114 5.11 -5.02 2.54
N PHE A 115 4.55 -5.22 1.36
CA PHE A 115 3.56 -6.26 1.10
C PHE A 115 3.69 -6.78 -0.33
N GLU A 116 3.27 -8.02 -0.55
CA GLU A 116 3.26 -8.66 -1.87
C GLU A 116 1.87 -9.19 -2.17
N VAL A 117 1.34 -8.84 -3.34
CA VAL A 117 0.02 -9.28 -3.80
C VAL A 117 0.20 -10.41 -4.81
N LYS A 118 -0.34 -11.59 -4.49
CA LYS A 118 -0.26 -12.82 -5.31
C LYS A 118 -1.64 -13.22 -5.81
N ALA A 119 -1.78 -13.37 -7.12
CA ALA A 119 -2.99 -13.93 -7.69
C ALA A 119 -3.12 -15.40 -7.32
N ILE A 120 -4.34 -15.83 -6.96
CA ILE A 120 -4.69 -17.23 -6.70
C ILE A 120 -5.99 -17.56 -7.42
N ASP A 121 -6.33 -18.85 -7.53
CA ASP A 121 -7.60 -19.26 -8.12
C ASP A 121 -8.77 -18.58 -7.41
N ASN A 122 -9.58 -17.86 -8.18
CA ASN A 122 -10.75 -17.12 -7.72
C ASN A 122 -10.45 -16.09 -6.60
N GLY A 123 -9.26 -15.51 -6.55
CA GLY A 123 -8.99 -14.48 -5.53
C GLY A 123 -7.57 -13.92 -5.54
N VAL A 124 -7.17 -13.44 -4.38
CA VAL A 124 -5.84 -12.87 -4.14
C VAL A 124 -5.34 -13.28 -2.75
N SER A 125 -4.05 -13.52 -2.63
CA SER A 125 -3.31 -13.67 -1.38
C SER A 125 -2.42 -12.46 -1.20
N ILE A 126 -2.36 -11.90 0.01
CA ILE A 126 -1.54 -10.74 0.32
C ILE A 126 -0.63 -11.10 1.48
N ASP A 127 0.67 -11.12 1.21
CA ASP A 127 1.69 -11.35 2.22
C ASP A 127 2.19 -9.99 2.74
N TYR A 128 2.30 -9.84 4.06
CA TYR A 128 2.72 -8.59 4.70
C TYR A 128 3.96 -8.83 5.55
N VAL A 129 4.91 -7.89 5.50
CA VAL A 129 5.91 -7.74 6.55
C VAL A 129 5.41 -6.66 7.51
N VAL A 130 5.12 -7.07 8.75
CA VAL A 130 4.54 -6.19 9.77
C VAL A 130 5.63 -5.61 10.68
N GLY A 131 5.60 -4.29 10.84
CA GLY A 131 6.63 -3.48 11.46
C GLY A 131 7.51 -2.80 10.40
N GLN A 132 8.42 -1.93 10.81
CA GLN A 132 9.42 -1.38 9.91
C GLN A 132 10.57 -2.38 9.77
N GLU A 133 10.71 -3.00 8.59
CA GLU A 133 11.76 -4.00 8.35
C GLU A 133 13.15 -3.34 8.34
N TRP A 134 13.25 -2.19 7.68
CA TRP A 134 14.49 -1.43 7.54
C TRP A 134 14.29 0.02 7.95
N LYS A 135 15.09 0.47 8.91
CA LYS A 135 15.20 1.88 9.27
C LYS A 135 16.14 2.58 8.30
N LYS A 136 16.08 3.91 8.25
CA LYS A 136 16.92 4.72 7.34
C LYS A 136 18.40 4.44 7.54
N GLU A 137 18.79 4.21 8.79
CA GLU A 137 20.15 3.91 9.20
C GLU A 137 20.62 2.54 8.68
N ASP A 138 19.69 1.59 8.50
CA ASP A 138 20.02 0.23 8.06
C ASP A 138 20.35 0.17 6.55
N TYR A 139 19.97 1.18 5.77
CA TYR A 139 20.31 1.26 4.34
C TYR A 139 21.77 1.67 4.09
N ILE A 140 22.49 2.14 5.12
CA ILE A 140 23.88 2.56 5.00
C ILE A 140 24.78 1.40 5.45
N PRO A 141 25.54 0.77 4.52
CA PRO A 141 26.39 -0.34 4.90
C PRO A 141 27.54 0.15 5.78
N LEU A 142 27.71 -0.45 6.96
CA LEU A 142 28.86 -0.15 7.84
C LEU A 142 30.18 -0.56 7.20
N ILE A 143 30.16 -1.64 6.41
CA ILE A 143 31.31 -2.16 5.65
C ILE A 143 30.78 -2.57 4.27
N ILE A 144 31.49 -2.16 3.23
CA ILE A 144 31.20 -2.51 1.84
C ILE A 144 32.53 -2.80 1.15
N ASP A 145 32.58 -3.83 0.30
CA ASP A 145 33.77 -4.10 -0.48
C ASP A 145 33.97 -3.00 -1.54
N LYS A 146 35.24 -2.72 -1.85
CA LYS A 146 35.61 -1.63 -2.77
C LYS A 146 34.87 -1.73 -4.11
N LYS A 147 34.75 -2.94 -4.66
CA LYS A 147 34.10 -3.16 -5.96
C LYS A 147 32.61 -2.81 -5.89
N SER A 148 31.89 -3.27 -4.87
CA SER A 148 30.48 -2.91 -4.69
C SER A 148 30.27 -1.41 -4.46
N MET A 149 31.15 -0.75 -3.69
CA MET A 149 31.09 0.72 -3.50
C MET A 149 31.21 1.45 -4.84
N GLU A 150 32.19 1.07 -5.66
CA GLU A 150 32.42 1.69 -6.97
C GLU A 150 31.28 1.40 -7.97
N GLU A 151 30.87 0.14 -8.11
CA GLU A 151 29.95 -0.29 -9.16
C GLU A 151 28.48 0.00 -8.85
N LYS A 152 28.06 -0.11 -7.59
CA LYS A 152 26.65 -0.02 -7.19
C LYS A 152 26.28 1.33 -6.59
N VAL A 153 27.22 2.03 -5.97
CA VAL A 153 26.95 3.27 -5.24
C VAL A 153 27.52 4.47 -5.99
N LEU A 154 28.85 4.60 -6.07
CA LEU A 154 29.51 5.80 -6.60
C LEU A 154 29.12 6.10 -8.05
N LYS A 155 28.96 5.07 -8.89
CA LYS A 155 28.56 5.23 -10.30
C LYS A 155 27.25 6.00 -10.51
N ASN A 156 26.36 6.01 -9.52
CA ASN A 156 25.06 6.68 -9.59
C ASN A 156 25.06 8.10 -9.00
N LEU A 157 26.22 8.59 -8.55
CA LEU A 157 26.39 9.87 -7.86
C LEU A 157 27.25 10.84 -8.68
N SER A 158 27.06 12.15 -8.46
CA SER A 158 27.94 13.19 -9.00
C SER A 158 29.33 13.14 -8.34
N ALA A 159 30.33 13.79 -8.95
CA ALA A 159 31.69 13.79 -8.41
C ALA A 159 31.79 14.38 -6.98
N GLU A 160 31.03 15.44 -6.69
CA GLU A 160 30.96 16.06 -5.37
C GLU A 160 30.35 15.11 -4.33
N GLU A 161 29.26 14.42 -4.67
CA GLU A 161 28.63 13.43 -3.80
C GLU A 161 29.51 12.20 -3.56
N GLN A 162 30.27 11.77 -4.57
CA GLN A 162 31.23 10.68 -4.43
C GLN A 162 32.34 11.03 -3.45
N GLU A 163 32.93 12.22 -3.58
CA GLU A 163 33.98 12.70 -2.68
C GLU A 163 33.47 12.82 -1.23
N PHE A 164 32.28 13.42 -1.06
CA PHE A 164 31.64 13.49 0.24
C PHE A 164 31.40 12.09 0.83
N LEU A 165 30.81 11.16 0.09
CA LEU A 165 30.52 9.82 0.58
C LEU A 165 31.80 9.08 0.97
N LEU A 166 32.83 9.12 0.12
CA LEU A 166 34.12 8.46 0.41
C LEU A 166 34.80 9.02 1.66
N SER A 167 34.60 10.31 1.98
CA SER A 167 35.12 10.90 3.23
C SER A 167 34.50 10.31 4.50
N GLN A 168 33.35 9.63 4.39
CA GLN A 168 32.67 8.97 5.51
C GLN A 168 33.11 7.51 5.71
N TYR A 169 33.95 6.96 4.83
CA TYR A 169 34.42 5.57 4.87
C TYR A 169 35.95 5.52 5.00
N HIS A 170 36.45 4.47 5.64
CA HIS A 170 37.87 4.16 5.68
C HIS A 170 38.15 2.92 4.85
N LEU A 171 39.07 3.02 3.88
CA LEU A 171 39.56 1.87 3.15
C LEU A 171 40.57 1.12 4.03
N PHE A 172 40.27 -0.14 4.35
CA PHE A 172 41.16 -1.02 5.10
C PHE A 172 41.18 -2.43 4.47
N THR A 173 42.18 -3.21 4.82
CA THR A 173 42.32 -4.62 4.46
C THR A 173 42.25 -5.47 5.72
N LEU A 174 41.62 -6.64 5.63
CA LEU A 174 41.60 -7.60 6.73
C LEU A 174 42.84 -8.50 6.64
N GLU A 175 43.63 -8.55 7.71
CA GLU A 175 44.74 -9.50 7.84
C GLU A 175 44.31 -10.70 8.71
N PRO A 176 44.65 -11.94 8.32
CA PRO A 176 44.43 -13.10 9.18
C PRO A 176 45.20 -12.93 10.49
N LEU A 177 44.56 -13.24 11.62
CA LEU A 177 45.28 -13.37 12.88
C LEU A 177 46.24 -14.55 12.78
N GLU A 178 47.53 -14.31 12.96
CA GLU A 178 48.50 -15.41 13.11
C GLU A 178 48.08 -16.28 14.31
N PRO A 179 48.19 -17.61 14.21
CA PRO A 179 47.85 -18.48 15.33
C PRO A 179 48.71 -18.09 16.54
N ALA A 180 48.07 -17.85 17.69
CA ALA A 180 48.77 -17.53 18.93
C ALA A 180 49.87 -18.56 19.17
N ASP A 181 51.12 -18.08 19.21
CA ASP A 181 52.28 -18.89 19.57
C ASP A 181 51.97 -19.66 20.86
N LYS A 182 51.98 -20.99 20.78
CA LYS A 182 51.74 -21.90 21.90
C LYS A 182 52.90 -21.94 22.87
#